data_AF-A0A286ESL6-F1
#
_entry.id   AF-A0A286ESL6-F1
#
_cell.length_a   1.000
_cell.length_b   1.000
_cell.length_c   1.000
_cell.angle_alpha   90.00
_cell.angle_beta   90.00
_cell.angle_gamma   90.00
#
_symmetry.space_group_name_H-M   'P 1'
#
loop_
_entity.id
_entity.type
_entity.pdbx_description
1 polymer ?
#
loop_
_entity_poly.entity_id
_entity_poly.type
_entity_poly.pdbx_seq_one_letter_code
_entity_poly.pdbx_strand_id
1 'polypeptide(L)'
;MPTLMDIPGRGRLRIYGRGEPLPGETSAPEGRVVVEWAGRTGHPASYGLLGATGTDRPTDTGIELEYEGVEFEASLAGPADCVVFGLLDEYRGAIRAASSVFTFPMIVRVAAHAQIGSSTIVFERLTDLLAPLVYATDAERTDEVVRLWWERAWTARNWVDEVELPESYVDLRGTTYNETLERDRLSSEIRREVGPGHRLFGQRFSVLARDTARDDVLVFVEPNRVALVHLTYAPSAPDRHPWPIATFVLDKQQLEEQWQLRA
;
A
#
# COMPACT_ATOMS: atom_id res chain seq x y z
N MET A 1 19.35 7.14 -17.27
CA MET A 1 20.14 6.70 -16.10
C MET A 1 19.20 6.65 -14.93
N PRO A 2 19.27 5.62 -14.07
CA PRO A 2 18.30 5.47 -12.99
C PRO A 2 18.36 6.67 -12.05
N THR A 3 17.18 7.13 -11.63
CA THR A 3 17.05 8.19 -10.63
C THR A 3 17.40 7.61 -9.26
N LEU A 4 18.37 8.20 -8.57
CA LEU A 4 18.73 7.85 -7.20
C LEU A 4 18.29 8.97 -6.26
N MET A 5 17.53 8.62 -5.23
CA MET A 5 16.98 9.53 -4.24
C MET A 5 17.39 9.12 -2.84
N ASP A 6 18.00 10.04 -2.09
CA ASP A 6 18.21 9.88 -0.65
C ASP A 6 16.92 10.24 0.10
N ILE A 7 16.45 9.32 0.96
CA ILE A 7 15.32 9.57 1.87
C ILE A 7 15.91 9.89 3.25
N PRO A 8 15.90 11.16 3.68
CA PRO A 8 16.59 11.60 4.88
C PRO A 8 16.21 10.75 6.10
N GLY A 9 17.23 10.19 6.74
CA GLY A 9 17.05 9.36 7.92
C GLY A 9 16.37 8.01 7.67
N ARG A 10 16.08 7.57 6.45
CA ARG A 10 15.46 6.25 6.20
C ARG A 10 16.28 5.34 5.30
N GLY A 11 16.86 5.86 4.23
CA GLY A 11 17.56 5.04 3.25
C GLY A 11 17.66 5.70 1.88
N ARG A 12 17.79 4.87 0.85
CA ARG A 12 17.96 5.26 -0.55
C ARG A 12 16.94 4.53 -1.41
N LEU A 13 16.33 5.26 -2.33
CA LEU A 13 15.41 4.75 -3.33
C LEU A 13 16.03 4.95 -4.72
N ARG A 14 16.09 3.90 -5.53
CA ARG A 14 16.53 3.97 -6.93
C ARG A 14 15.39 3.54 -7.84
N ILE A 15 15.18 4.30 -8.91
CA ILE A 15 14.12 4.05 -9.89
C ILE A 15 14.72 3.91 -11.27
N TYR A 16 14.39 2.83 -11.94
CA TYR A 16 14.65 2.60 -13.35
C TYR A 16 13.37 2.91 -14.12
N GLY A 17 13.41 3.97 -14.92
CA GLY A 17 12.31 4.39 -15.78
C GLY A 17 12.06 3.44 -16.95
N ARG A 18 11.04 3.75 -17.75
CA ARG A 18 10.72 2.97 -18.95
C ARG A 18 11.89 2.99 -19.93
N GLY A 19 12.29 1.81 -20.40
CA GLY A 19 13.42 1.66 -21.32
C GLY A 19 14.80 1.71 -20.65
N GLU A 20 14.88 1.87 -19.32
CA GLU A 20 16.15 1.86 -18.61
C GLU A 20 16.54 0.42 -18.19
N PRO A 21 17.66 -0.12 -18.72
CA PRO A 21 18.09 -1.48 -18.40
C PRO A 21 18.57 -1.58 -16.95
N LEU A 22 18.33 -2.74 -16.34
CA LEU A 22 18.97 -3.09 -15.08
C LEU A 22 20.47 -3.38 -15.31
N PRO A 23 21.31 -3.25 -14.27
CA PRO A 23 22.69 -3.71 -14.33
C PRO A 23 22.81 -5.13 -14.89
N GLY A 24 23.64 -5.30 -15.93
CA GLY A 24 23.81 -6.57 -16.64
C GLY A 24 22.90 -6.77 -17.84
N GLU A 25 21.88 -5.93 -18.04
CA GLU A 25 21.03 -5.97 -19.23
C GLU A 25 21.56 -5.07 -20.36
N THR A 26 21.30 -5.48 -21.61
CA THR A 26 21.58 -4.66 -22.80
C THR A 26 20.39 -3.77 -23.20
N SER A 27 19.17 -4.14 -22.80
CA SER A 27 17.94 -3.39 -23.06
C SER A 27 16.86 -3.74 -22.04
N ALA A 28 16.01 -2.79 -21.68
CA ALA A 28 14.83 -3.06 -20.85
C ALA A 28 13.59 -3.45 -21.68
N PRO A 29 12.77 -4.39 -21.19
CA PRO A 29 11.41 -4.62 -21.69
C PRO A 29 10.57 -3.34 -21.71
N GLU A 30 9.70 -3.23 -22.71
CA GLU A 30 8.83 -2.08 -22.90
C GLU A 30 7.85 -1.91 -21.72
N GLY A 31 7.67 -0.66 -21.28
CA GLY A 31 6.73 -0.31 -20.21
C GLY A 31 7.14 -0.76 -18.80
N ARG A 32 8.27 -1.45 -18.64
CA ARG A 32 8.78 -1.88 -17.33
C ARG A 32 9.30 -0.68 -16.54
N VAL A 33 8.89 -0.61 -15.28
CA VAL A 33 9.43 0.32 -14.27
C VAL A 33 9.95 -0.52 -13.12
N VAL A 34 11.13 -0.18 -12.59
CA VAL A 34 11.73 -0.90 -11.46
C VAL A 34 12.05 0.07 -10.34
N VAL A 35 11.74 -0.33 -9.11
CA VAL A 35 12.07 0.38 -7.87
C VAL A 35 12.94 -0.50 -6.99
N GLU A 36 14.01 0.08 -6.46
CA GLU A 36 14.92 -0.56 -5.53
C GLU A 36 15.02 0.30 -4.27
N TRP A 37 14.78 -0.32 -3.12
CA TRP A 37 14.90 0.31 -1.82
C TRP A 37 16.05 -0.29 -1.04
N ALA A 38 16.89 0.58 -0.46
CA ALA A 38 17.83 0.20 0.58
C ALA A 38 17.68 1.09 1.82
N GLY A 39 17.19 0.52 2.92
CA GLY A 39 17.05 1.18 4.21
C GLY A 39 18.39 1.34 4.95
N ARG A 40 18.32 1.66 6.25
CA ARG A 40 19.52 1.78 7.10
C ARG A 40 20.25 0.43 7.21
N THR A 41 21.57 0.46 6.99
CA THR A 41 22.48 -0.69 7.15
C THR A 41 22.32 -1.32 8.54
N GLY A 42 22.08 -2.64 8.58
CA GLY A 42 21.92 -3.42 9.81
C GLY A 42 20.50 -3.51 10.37
N HIS A 43 19.50 -2.91 9.71
CA HIS A 43 18.09 -3.11 10.07
C HIS A 43 17.48 -4.27 9.26
N PRO A 44 16.71 -5.19 9.84
CA PRO A 44 16.05 -6.31 9.14
C PRO A 44 14.94 -5.90 8.16
N ALA A 45 14.78 -4.61 7.87
CA ALA A 45 13.81 -4.05 6.92
C ALA A 45 14.51 -3.07 5.96
N SER A 46 15.60 -3.53 5.35
CA SER A 46 16.57 -2.68 4.66
C SER A 46 16.75 -2.97 3.19
N TYR A 47 16.11 -3.96 2.58
CA TYR A 47 16.24 -4.16 1.13
C TYR A 47 15.02 -4.77 0.45
N GLY A 48 14.74 -4.28 -0.76
CA GLY A 48 13.90 -4.97 -1.74
C GLY A 48 14.02 -4.30 -3.10
N LEU A 49 13.84 -5.09 -4.16
CA LEU A 49 13.73 -4.60 -5.52
C LEU A 49 12.47 -5.21 -6.14
N LEU A 50 11.64 -4.37 -6.76
CA LEU A 50 10.45 -4.78 -7.51
C LEU A 50 10.36 -4.03 -8.82
N GLY A 51 9.99 -4.72 -9.89
CA GLY A 51 9.68 -4.13 -11.17
C GLY A 51 8.42 -4.72 -11.76
N ALA A 52 7.65 -3.90 -12.47
CA ALA A 52 6.37 -4.28 -13.03
C ALA A 52 6.09 -3.60 -14.35
N THR A 53 5.17 -4.19 -15.10
CA THR A 53 4.55 -3.61 -16.30
C THR A 53 3.06 -3.40 -16.04
N GLY A 54 2.51 -2.29 -16.54
CA GLY A 54 1.08 -2.02 -16.46
C GLY A 54 0.31 -2.92 -17.41
N THR A 55 -0.96 -3.16 -17.11
CA THR A 55 -1.89 -3.84 -18.02
C THR A 55 -3.19 -3.04 -18.11
N ASP A 56 -3.91 -3.21 -19.22
CA ASP A 56 -5.21 -2.57 -19.44
C ASP A 56 -6.36 -3.41 -18.85
N ARG A 57 -6.07 -4.63 -18.37
CA ARG A 57 -7.06 -5.56 -17.84
C ARG A 57 -6.91 -5.72 -16.32
N PRO A 58 -7.93 -5.35 -15.53
CA PRO A 58 -7.91 -5.48 -14.07
C PRO A 58 -7.57 -6.89 -13.55
N THR A 59 -7.98 -7.92 -14.30
CA THR A 59 -7.76 -9.34 -13.97
C THR A 59 -6.32 -9.80 -14.14
N ASP A 60 -5.51 -9.04 -14.85
CA ASP A 60 -4.15 -9.45 -15.23
C ASP A 60 -3.12 -8.99 -14.17
N THR A 61 -3.55 -8.80 -12.93
CA THR A 61 -2.66 -8.50 -11.81
C THR A 61 -1.99 -9.79 -11.34
N GLY A 62 -0.66 -9.84 -11.33
CA GLY A 62 0.05 -11.09 -11.08
C GLY A 62 1.55 -10.94 -10.85
N ILE A 63 2.22 -12.09 -10.74
CA ILE A 63 3.68 -12.19 -10.61
C ILE A 63 4.17 -13.18 -11.67
N GLU A 64 4.96 -12.68 -12.62
CA GLU A 64 5.57 -13.43 -13.71
C GLU A 64 7.03 -12.97 -13.86
N LEU A 65 7.92 -13.58 -13.07
CA LEU A 65 9.30 -13.10 -12.94
C LEU A 65 10.15 -13.44 -14.17
N GLU A 66 10.93 -12.46 -14.61
CA GLU A 66 11.89 -12.56 -15.73
C GLU A 66 13.21 -13.22 -15.29
N TYR A 67 13.56 -13.10 -14.00
CA TYR A 67 14.82 -13.55 -13.42
C TYR A 67 14.55 -14.33 -12.14
N GLU A 68 15.25 -15.46 -11.96
CA GLU A 68 15.24 -16.24 -10.73
C GLU A 68 16.61 -16.87 -10.46
N GLY A 69 17.07 -16.84 -9.21
CA GLY A 69 18.22 -17.58 -8.72
C GLY A 69 19.60 -17.02 -9.05
N VAL A 70 19.69 -15.88 -9.75
CA VAL A 70 20.95 -15.22 -10.12
C VAL A 70 21.22 -13.99 -9.25
N GLU A 71 22.49 -13.73 -8.95
CA GLU A 71 22.91 -12.59 -8.12
C GLU A 71 22.69 -11.25 -8.84
N PHE A 72 22.33 -10.22 -8.07
CA PHE A 72 22.18 -8.85 -8.55
C PHE A 72 23.38 -7.99 -8.13
N GLU A 73 24.37 -7.90 -9.02
CA GLU A 73 25.73 -7.41 -8.73
C GLU A 73 25.87 -5.91 -8.40
N ALA A 74 24.85 -5.09 -8.66
CA ALA A 74 24.89 -3.63 -8.44
C ALA A 74 23.78 -3.13 -7.51
N SER A 75 23.39 -3.99 -6.56
CA SER A 75 22.36 -3.67 -5.58
C SER A 75 22.75 -2.48 -4.68
N LEU A 76 21.74 -1.80 -4.15
CA LEU A 76 21.88 -0.79 -3.11
C LEU A 76 22.08 -1.39 -1.70
N ALA A 77 22.00 -2.72 -1.56
CA ALA A 77 22.20 -3.41 -0.29
C ALA A 77 23.60 -3.14 0.26
N GLY A 78 23.78 -3.38 1.57
CA GLY A 78 25.09 -3.27 2.19
C GLY A 78 26.07 -4.31 1.61
N PRO A 79 27.38 -4.04 1.61
CA PRO A 79 28.39 -4.93 0.99
C PRO A 79 28.53 -6.30 1.66
N ALA A 80 27.86 -6.52 2.80
CA ALA A 80 27.83 -7.78 3.52
C ALA A 80 26.60 -8.64 3.19
N ASP A 81 25.69 -8.16 2.35
CA ASP A 81 24.46 -8.86 1.98
C ASP A 81 24.49 -9.22 0.49
N CYS A 82 24.04 -10.43 0.16
CA CYS A 82 23.93 -10.90 -1.22
C CYS A 82 22.49 -10.74 -1.67
N VAL A 83 22.29 -10.08 -2.82
CA VAL A 83 20.96 -9.89 -3.40
C VAL A 83 20.78 -10.86 -4.55
N VAL A 84 19.67 -11.59 -4.54
CA VAL A 84 19.36 -12.60 -5.55
C VAL A 84 18.02 -12.27 -6.18
N PHE A 85 17.96 -12.39 -7.50
CA PHE A 85 16.70 -12.29 -8.24
C PHE A 85 15.76 -13.44 -7.90
N GLY A 86 14.48 -13.13 -7.79
CA GLY A 86 13.44 -14.05 -7.36
C GLY A 86 12.68 -13.54 -6.13
N LEU A 87 11.74 -14.37 -5.68
CA LEU A 87 10.95 -14.13 -4.47
C LEU A 87 10.79 -15.41 -3.68
N LEU A 88 11.06 -15.33 -2.38
CA LEU A 88 10.57 -16.31 -1.40
C LEU A 88 9.05 -16.23 -1.29
N ASP A 89 8.42 -17.34 -0.86
CA ASP A 89 6.96 -17.45 -0.79
C ASP A 89 6.30 -16.38 0.09
N GLU A 90 6.95 -16.00 1.19
CA GLU A 90 6.47 -14.94 2.08
C GLU A 90 6.38 -13.58 1.38
N TYR A 91 7.36 -13.23 0.53
CA TYR A 91 7.37 -11.98 -0.22
C TYR A 91 6.35 -12.03 -1.36
N ARG A 92 6.17 -13.19 -2.00
CA ARG A 92 5.07 -13.40 -2.98
C ARG A 92 3.72 -13.17 -2.31
N GLY A 93 3.52 -13.66 -1.08
CA GLY A 93 2.33 -13.43 -0.28
C GLY A 93 2.09 -11.94 -0.02
N ALA A 94 3.12 -11.22 0.44
CA ALA A 94 3.08 -9.78 0.71
C ALA A 94 2.72 -8.95 -0.54
N ILE A 95 3.37 -9.24 -1.67
CA ILE A 95 3.11 -8.57 -2.96
C ILE A 95 1.69 -8.87 -3.43
N ARG A 96 1.22 -10.13 -3.38
CA ARG A 96 -0.15 -10.46 -3.78
C ARG A 96 -1.17 -9.75 -2.90
N ALA A 97 -0.94 -9.72 -1.59
CA ALA A 97 -1.81 -9.01 -0.66
C ALA A 97 -1.88 -7.52 -1.02
N ALA A 98 -0.74 -6.85 -1.20
CA ALA A 98 -0.69 -5.43 -1.59
C ALA A 98 -1.29 -5.19 -2.99
N SER A 99 -0.90 -5.99 -3.99
CA SER A 99 -1.37 -5.89 -5.38
C SER A 99 -2.87 -6.09 -5.54
N SER A 100 -3.48 -6.93 -4.70
CA SER A 100 -4.93 -7.19 -4.73
C SER A 100 -5.80 -5.98 -4.42
N VAL A 101 -5.19 -4.85 -4.05
CA VAL A 101 -5.89 -3.69 -3.54
C VAL A 101 -5.70 -2.41 -4.34
N PHE A 102 -4.95 -2.46 -5.44
CA PHE A 102 -4.89 -1.34 -6.37
C PHE A 102 -5.97 -1.41 -7.45
N THR A 103 -6.39 -0.23 -7.90
CA THR A 103 -7.14 -0.07 -9.16
C THR A 103 -6.22 -0.08 -10.39
N PHE A 104 -4.91 -0.17 -10.18
CA PHE A 104 -3.85 -0.15 -11.20
C PHE A 104 -3.34 -1.58 -11.41
N PRO A 105 -3.89 -2.33 -12.37
CA PRO A 105 -3.50 -3.72 -12.55
C PRO A 105 -2.09 -3.83 -13.12
N MET A 106 -1.23 -4.61 -12.47
CA MET A 106 0.16 -4.74 -12.88
C MET A 106 0.66 -6.16 -12.77
N ILE A 107 1.58 -6.52 -13.67
CA ILE A 107 2.30 -7.78 -13.60
C ILE A 107 3.69 -7.48 -13.05
N VAL A 108 4.01 -8.05 -11.88
CA VAL A 108 5.36 -7.98 -11.31
C VAL A 108 6.27 -8.88 -12.14
N ARG A 109 7.24 -8.24 -12.80
CA ARG A 109 8.18 -8.82 -13.76
C ARG A 109 9.57 -9.03 -13.17
N VAL A 110 9.96 -8.19 -12.23
CA VAL A 110 11.27 -8.25 -11.60
C VAL A 110 11.08 -8.23 -10.11
N ALA A 111 11.83 -9.08 -9.42
CA ALA A 111 11.96 -8.99 -7.99
C ALA A 111 13.35 -9.47 -7.59
N ALA A 112 13.93 -8.85 -6.58
CA ALA A 112 15.13 -9.35 -5.93
C ALA A 112 15.04 -9.09 -4.43
N HIS A 113 15.58 -10.01 -3.65
CA HIS A 113 15.64 -9.91 -2.20
C HIS A 113 17.06 -10.13 -1.73
N ALA A 114 17.39 -9.51 -0.60
CA ALA A 114 18.64 -9.74 0.09
C ALA A 114 18.53 -10.98 0.98
N GLN A 115 19.66 -11.59 1.35
CA GLN A 115 19.68 -12.76 2.23
C GLN A 115 19.42 -12.39 3.69
N ILE A 116 19.77 -11.17 4.10
CA ILE A 116 19.67 -10.72 5.50
C ILE A 116 18.69 -9.54 5.66
N GLY A 117 18.73 -8.57 4.73
CA GLY A 117 18.07 -7.28 4.87
C GLY A 117 16.63 -7.19 4.37
N SER A 118 16.07 -8.24 3.76
CA SER A 118 14.72 -8.19 3.18
C SER A 118 13.61 -8.53 4.18
N SER A 119 12.43 -7.94 3.96
CA SER A 119 11.24 -8.20 4.77
C SER A 119 9.97 -8.04 3.94
N THR A 120 8.90 -8.71 4.36
CA THR A 120 7.56 -8.58 3.76
C THR A 120 7.08 -7.13 3.73
N ILE A 121 7.35 -6.35 4.78
CA ILE A 121 6.98 -4.92 4.87
C ILE A 121 7.60 -4.13 3.70
N VAL A 122 8.88 -4.32 3.40
CA VAL A 122 9.52 -3.60 2.28
C VAL A 122 8.82 -3.94 0.96
N PHE A 123 8.51 -5.22 0.72
CA PHE A 123 7.82 -5.64 -0.50
C PHE A 123 6.39 -5.10 -0.60
N GLU A 124 5.64 -4.99 0.50
CA GLU A 124 4.35 -4.29 0.50
C GLU A 124 4.51 -2.83 0.07
N ARG A 125 5.46 -2.11 0.67
CA ARG A 125 5.70 -0.67 0.43
C ARG A 125 6.20 -0.39 -0.99
N LEU A 126 7.06 -1.25 -1.52
CA LEU A 126 7.50 -1.17 -2.90
C LEU A 126 6.33 -1.42 -3.86
N THR A 127 5.42 -2.35 -3.53
CA THR A 127 4.23 -2.60 -4.34
C THR A 127 3.31 -1.36 -4.37
N ASP A 128 3.10 -0.72 -3.22
CA ASP A 128 2.34 0.55 -3.10
C ASP A 128 2.93 1.69 -3.91
N LEU A 129 4.26 1.84 -3.90
CA LEU A 129 4.95 2.85 -4.67
C LEU A 129 4.92 2.54 -6.17
N LEU A 130 5.09 1.27 -6.54
CA LEU A 130 5.23 0.86 -7.93
C LEU A 130 3.91 0.98 -8.71
N ALA A 131 2.77 0.73 -8.06
CA ALA A 131 1.45 0.80 -8.70
C ALA A 131 1.19 2.14 -9.43
N PRO A 132 1.32 3.33 -8.81
CA PRO A 132 1.17 4.59 -9.53
C PRO A 132 2.35 4.88 -10.49
N LEU A 133 3.58 4.48 -10.16
CA LEU A 133 4.76 4.74 -11.00
C LEU A 133 4.68 4.09 -12.38
N VAL A 134 4.13 2.88 -12.45
CA VAL A 134 3.97 2.13 -13.70
C VAL A 134 3.11 2.89 -14.71
N TYR A 135 2.13 3.67 -14.24
CA TYR A 135 1.19 4.41 -15.09
C TYR A 135 1.60 5.87 -15.30
N ALA A 136 2.39 6.44 -14.39
CA ALA A 136 2.86 7.81 -14.48
C ALA A 136 3.78 8.03 -15.68
N THR A 137 3.53 9.11 -16.41
CA THR A 137 4.43 9.62 -17.45
C THR A 137 5.75 10.10 -16.85
N ASP A 138 6.81 10.20 -17.66
CA ASP A 138 8.09 10.73 -17.17
C ASP A 138 7.96 12.18 -16.64
N ALA A 139 7.04 12.97 -17.21
CA ALA A 139 6.76 14.34 -16.75
C ALA A 139 6.09 14.39 -15.37
N GLU A 140 5.31 13.37 -15.00
CA GLU A 140 4.66 13.26 -13.68
C GLU A 140 5.60 12.71 -12.61
N ARG A 141 6.65 11.98 -13.00
CA ARG A 141 7.63 11.35 -12.10
C ARG A 141 8.74 12.31 -11.67
N THR A 142 8.38 13.45 -11.08
CA THR A 142 9.35 14.35 -10.46
C THR A 142 9.81 13.80 -9.10
N ASP A 143 11.02 14.14 -8.67
CA ASP A 143 11.56 13.70 -7.37
C ASP A 143 10.63 14.06 -6.19
N GLU A 144 9.99 15.22 -6.25
CA GLU A 144 9.05 15.65 -5.20
C GLU A 144 7.80 14.77 -5.15
N VAL A 145 7.21 14.43 -6.30
CA VAL A 145 6.03 13.57 -6.39
C VAL A 145 6.35 12.14 -5.97
N VAL A 146 7.47 11.60 -6.44
CA VAL A 146 7.95 10.27 -6.05
C VAL A 146 8.18 10.19 -4.54
N ARG A 147 8.82 11.22 -3.95
CA ARG A 147 9.02 11.28 -2.50
C ARG A 147 7.70 11.30 -1.74
N LEU A 148 6.71 12.06 -2.22
CA LEU A 148 5.37 12.10 -1.62
C LEU A 148 4.70 10.72 -1.66
N TRP A 149 4.78 10.01 -2.79
CA TRP A 149 4.22 8.65 -2.93
C TRP A 149 4.94 7.65 -2.03
N TRP A 150 6.27 7.76 -1.91
CA TRP A 150 7.05 6.93 -1.00
C TRP A 150 6.67 7.17 0.47
N GLU A 151 6.57 8.43 0.89
CA GLU A 151 6.15 8.77 2.25
C GLU A 151 4.74 8.25 2.53
N ARG A 152 3.82 8.35 1.56
CA ARG A 152 2.46 7.79 1.67
C ARG A 152 2.48 6.27 1.83
N ALA A 153 3.26 5.56 1.02
CA ALA A 153 3.42 4.12 1.16
C ALA A 153 3.88 3.77 2.58
N TRP A 154 4.85 4.52 3.11
CA TRP A 154 5.45 4.25 4.43
C TRP A 154 4.59 4.67 5.63
N THR A 155 3.80 5.74 5.53
CA THR A 155 3.05 6.32 6.66
C THR A 155 1.65 5.74 6.85
N ALA A 156 1.01 5.24 5.80
CA ALA A 156 -0.43 4.96 5.81
C ALA A 156 -0.93 3.92 6.84
N ARG A 157 -0.06 3.07 7.39
CA ARG A 157 -0.39 2.23 8.57
C ARG A 157 0.07 2.81 9.90
N ASN A 158 1.17 3.55 9.95
CA ASN A 158 1.76 3.96 11.23
C ASN A 158 0.96 5.07 11.92
N TRP A 159 0.44 6.06 11.17
CA TRP A 159 -0.23 7.19 11.82
C TRP A 159 -1.60 6.83 12.40
N VAL A 160 -2.28 5.83 11.84
CA VAL A 160 -3.61 5.42 12.32
C VAL A 160 -3.53 4.55 13.58
N ASP A 161 -2.42 3.84 13.77
CA ASP A 161 -2.15 3.12 15.02
C ASP A 161 -1.76 4.09 16.16
N GLU A 162 -1.18 5.24 15.81
CA GLU A 162 -0.75 6.27 16.77
C GLU A 162 -1.80 7.36 17.06
N VAL A 163 -2.91 7.41 16.30
CA VAL A 163 -3.92 8.44 16.51
C VAL A 163 -4.65 8.22 17.84
N GLU A 164 -4.73 9.28 18.64
CA GLU A 164 -5.60 9.33 19.81
C GLU A 164 -7.05 9.47 19.34
N LEU A 165 -7.88 8.50 19.72
CA LEU A 165 -9.28 8.50 19.35
C LEU A 165 -10.07 9.44 20.27
N PRO A 166 -11.10 10.16 19.75
CA PRO A 166 -11.99 10.94 20.59
C PRO A 166 -12.64 10.08 21.69
N GLU A 167 -13.03 10.66 22.82
CA GLU A 167 -13.62 9.90 23.95
C GLU A 167 -14.87 9.09 23.56
N SER A 168 -15.61 9.53 22.55
CA SER A 168 -16.80 8.82 22.07
C SER A 168 -16.46 7.55 21.27
N TYR A 169 -15.20 7.39 20.85
CA TYR A 169 -14.77 6.25 20.07
C TYR A 169 -14.34 5.09 20.96
N VAL A 170 -14.83 3.90 20.61
CA VAL A 170 -14.33 2.64 21.13
C VAL A 170 -13.20 2.17 20.23
N ASP A 171 -12.02 2.02 20.83
CA ASP A 171 -10.84 1.48 20.15
C ASP A 171 -11.00 -0.02 19.91
N LEU A 172 -10.90 -0.44 18.65
CA LEU A 172 -11.01 -1.83 18.23
C LEU A 172 -9.71 -2.37 17.63
N ARG A 173 -8.61 -1.60 17.70
CA ARG A 173 -7.28 -1.98 17.19
C ARG A 173 -6.65 -3.14 17.97
N GLY A 174 -7.15 -3.40 19.17
CA GLY A 174 -6.67 -4.50 20.02
C GLY A 174 -7.06 -5.90 19.54
N THR A 175 -6.70 -6.89 20.36
CA THR A 175 -6.83 -8.33 20.07
C THR A 175 -7.75 -9.06 21.04
N THR A 176 -8.52 -8.36 21.86
CA THR A 176 -9.44 -9.04 22.76
C THR A 176 -10.55 -9.75 21.97
N TYR A 177 -11.15 -10.76 22.58
CA TYR A 177 -12.24 -11.52 21.96
C TYR A 177 -13.42 -10.60 21.59
N ASN A 178 -13.78 -9.66 22.48
CA ASN A 178 -14.89 -8.74 22.27
C ASN A 178 -14.60 -7.75 21.14
N GLU A 179 -13.38 -7.19 21.08
CA GLU A 179 -12.96 -6.31 19.99
C GLU A 179 -13.00 -7.02 18.64
N THR A 180 -12.52 -8.27 18.60
CA THR A 180 -12.54 -9.08 17.37
C THR A 180 -13.96 -9.34 16.89
N LEU A 181 -14.86 -9.74 17.80
CA LEU A 181 -16.26 -9.99 17.49
C LEU A 181 -16.97 -8.71 16.98
N GLU A 182 -16.65 -7.56 17.58
CA GLU A 182 -17.22 -6.27 17.20
C GLU A 182 -16.72 -5.80 15.83
N ARG A 183 -15.42 -5.96 15.55
CA ARG A 183 -14.84 -5.71 14.21
C ARG A 183 -15.52 -6.55 13.14
N ASP A 184 -15.74 -7.83 13.40
CA ASP A 184 -16.37 -8.75 12.44
C ASP A 184 -17.83 -8.39 12.18
N ARG A 185 -18.57 -8.01 13.23
CA ARG A 185 -19.95 -7.53 13.12
C ARG A 185 -20.03 -6.27 12.24
N LEU A 186 -19.28 -5.23 12.59
CA LEU A 186 -19.30 -3.94 11.87
C LEU A 186 -18.82 -4.11 10.43
N SER A 187 -17.81 -4.94 10.20
CA SER A 187 -17.35 -5.26 8.85
C SER A 187 -18.43 -5.93 8.01
N SER A 188 -19.21 -6.83 8.61
CA SER A 188 -20.32 -7.50 7.93
C SER A 188 -21.47 -6.54 7.62
N GLU A 189 -21.75 -5.61 8.54
CA GLU A 189 -22.75 -4.56 8.37
C GLU A 189 -22.41 -3.61 7.22
N ILE A 190 -21.19 -3.06 7.20
CA ILE A 190 -20.70 -2.22 6.11
C ILE A 190 -20.79 -2.98 4.78
N ARG A 191 -20.33 -4.24 4.72
CA ARG A 191 -20.37 -5.06 3.48
C ARG A 191 -21.77 -5.29 2.95
N ARG A 192 -22.77 -5.40 3.84
CA ARG A 192 -24.17 -5.59 3.45
C ARG A 192 -24.75 -4.32 2.82
N GLU A 193 -24.34 -3.15 3.29
CA GLU A 193 -24.90 -1.87 2.88
C GLU A 193 -24.18 -1.27 1.67
N VAL A 194 -22.91 -1.58 1.48
CA VAL A 194 -22.15 -1.11 0.31
C VAL A 194 -22.56 -1.90 -0.95
N GLY A 195 -23.21 -1.23 -1.90
CA GLY A 195 -23.59 -1.78 -3.20
C GLY A 195 -22.68 -1.35 -4.36
N PRO A 196 -22.84 -1.92 -5.57
CA PRO A 196 -22.11 -1.51 -6.77
C PRO A 196 -22.14 0.01 -6.97
N GLY A 197 -20.98 0.62 -7.24
CA GLY A 197 -20.83 2.08 -7.35
C GLY A 197 -20.47 2.79 -6.03
N HIS A 198 -20.52 2.11 -4.89
CA HIS A 198 -20.00 2.63 -3.63
C HIS A 198 -18.47 2.52 -3.56
N ARG A 199 -17.79 3.49 -2.94
CA ARG A 199 -16.30 3.55 -2.92
C ARG A 199 -15.64 2.39 -2.15
N LEU A 200 -16.37 1.76 -1.23
CA LEU A 200 -15.94 0.56 -0.50
C LEU A 200 -16.44 -0.75 -1.11
N PHE A 201 -17.25 -0.71 -2.18
CA PHE A 201 -17.76 -1.93 -2.79
C PHE A 201 -16.62 -2.78 -3.36
N GLY A 202 -16.56 -4.05 -2.95
CA GLY A 202 -15.49 -4.98 -3.34
C GLY A 202 -14.12 -4.70 -2.72
N GLN A 203 -13.99 -3.71 -1.83
CA GLN A 203 -12.73 -3.39 -1.16
C GLN A 203 -12.52 -4.27 0.07
N ARG A 204 -11.27 -4.62 0.35
CA ARG A 204 -10.87 -5.24 1.62
C ARG A 204 -10.64 -4.16 2.66
N PHE A 205 -11.21 -4.32 3.84
CA PHE A 205 -11.04 -3.39 4.93
C PHE A 205 -11.18 -4.07 6.29
N SER A 206 -10.60 -3.43 7.30
CA SER A 206 -10.67 -3.78 8.72
C SER A 206 -11.20 -2.58 9.51
N VAL A 207 -12.10 -2.84 10.46
CA VAL A 207 -12.57 -1.81 11.38
C VAL A 207 -11.49 -1.53 12.42
N LEU A 208 -11.18 -0.26 12.64
CA LEU A 208 -10.19 0.19 13.62
C LEU A 208 -10.83 0.74 14.88
N ALA A 209 -11.94 1.45 14.74
CA ALA A 209 -12.68 2.02 15.84
C ALA A 209 -14.12 2.32 15.39
N ARG A 210 -15.01 2.52 16.36
CA ARG A 210 -16.33 3.08 16.08
C ARG A 210 -16.69 4.17 17.07
N ASP A 211 -17.49 5.12 16.63
CA ASP A 211 -18.12 6.09 17.50
C ASP A 211 -19.32 5.45 18.23
N THR A 212 -19.52 5.82 19.48
CA THR A 212 -20.68 5.41 20.30
C THR A 212 -21.76 6.47 20.32
N ALA A 213 -21.41 7.72 20.02
CA ALA A 213 -22.34 8.84 19.93
C ALA A 213 -22.91 9.01 18.53
N ARG A 214 -22.20 8.50 17.51
CA ARG A 214 -22.55 8.60 16.10
C ARG A 214 -22.37 7.24 15.44
N ASP A 215 -23.11 7.00 14.37
CA ASP A 215 -22.99 5.77 13.59
C ASP A 215 -21.72 5.77 12.70
N ASP A 216 -20.61 6.32 13.20
CA ASP A 216 -19.34 6.46 12.49
C ASP A 216 -18.42 5.28 12.79
N VAL A 217 -17.77 4.76 11.74
CA VAL A 217 -16.81 3.66 11.83
C VAL A 217 -15.52 4.05 11.12
N LEU A 218 -14.41 4.05 11.84
CA LEU A 218 -13.09 4.24 11.25
C LEU A 218 -12.61 2.90 10.71
N VAL A 219 -12.29 2.86 9.41
CA VAL A 219 -11.80 1.64 8.75
C VAL A 219 -10.46 1.87 8.09
N PHE A 220 -9.59 0.87 8.22
CA PHE A 220 -8.43 0.71 7.35
C PHE A 220 -8.88 -0.01 6.10
N VAL A 221 -8.92 0.70 4.99
CA VAL A 221 -9.14 0.12 3.67
C VAL A 221 -7.78 -0.24 3.11
N GLU A 222 -7.59 -1.52 2.79
CA GLU A 222 -6.36 -1.97 2.18
C GLU A 222 -6.13 -1.19 0.83
N PRO A 223 -4.89 -1.07 0.33
CA PRO A 223 -3.67 -1.53 0.98
C PRO A 223 -3.20 -0.53 2.05
N ASN A 224 -3.63 0.73 1.99
CA ASN A 224 -3.05 1.84 2.76
C ASN A 224 -3.94 3.10 2.72
N ARG A 225 -5.24 2.94 2.97
CA ARG A 225 -6.19 4.04 3.00
C ARG A 225 -6.97 3.98 4.30
N VAL A 226 -7.34 5.13 4.84
CA VAL A 226 -8.25 5.21 5.97
C VAL A 226 -9.52 5.88 5.49
N ALA A 227 -10.66 5.34 5.91
CA ALA A 227 -11.96 5.93 5.65
C ALA A 227 -12.77 6.04 6.93
N LEU A 228 -13.49 7.14 7.06
CA LEU A 228 -14.53 7.32 8.07
C LEU A 228 -15.88 7.03 7.39
N VAL A 229 -16.52 5.95 7.83
CA VAL A 229 -17.77 5.43 7.27
C VAL A 229 -18.92 5.81 8.18
N HIS A 230 -19.84 6.63 7.69
CA HIS A 230 -21.08 6.94 8.41
C HIS A 230 -22.16 5.94 7.99
N LEU A 231 -22.54 5.05 8.91
CA LEU A 231 -23.63 4.10 8.73
C LEU A 231 -24.97 4.83 8.82
N THR A 232 -26.00 4.31 8.15
CA THR A 232 -27.36 4.84 8.24
C THR A 232 -28.33 3.74 8.64
N TYR A 233 -28.86 3.79 9.86
CA TYR A 233 -29.81 2.79 10.38
C TYR A 233 -31.26 2.94 9.86
N ALA A 234 -31.55 3.87 8.95
CA ALA A 234 -32.93 4.24 8.63
C ALA A 234 -33.59 3.24 7.63
N PRO A 235 -34.69 2.54 8.00
CA PRO A 235 -35.47 1.68 7.10
C PRO A 235 -36.15 2.44 5.94
N SER A 236 -36.10 3.77 5.96
CA SER A 236 -36.81 4.68 5.06
C SER A 236 -35.90 5.69 4.38
N ALA A 237 -34.57 5.52 4.44
CA ALA A 237 -33.69 6.30 3.59
C ALA A 237 -33.94 5.90 2.12
N PRO A 238 -34.14 6.84 1.19
CA PRO A 238 -34.35 6.51 -0.21
C PRO A 238 -33.16 5.72 -0.74
N ASP A 239 -33.42 4.74 -1.64
CA ASP A 239 -32.45 3.97 -2.45
C ASP A 239 -31.60 4.90 -3.36
N ARG A 240 -30.90 5.86 -2.77
CA ARG A 240 -30.04 6.81 -3.47
C ARG A 240 -28.63 6.65 -2.94
N HIS A 241 -27.79 6.08 -3.80
CA HIS A 241 -26.35 6.15 -3.70
C HIS A 241 -25.88 7.57 -3.29
N PRO A 242 -24.83 7.71 -2.45
CA PRO A 242 -23.84 6.68 -2.10
C PRO A 242 -23.82 6.37 -0.59
N TRP A 243 -24.95 6.04 0.03
CA TRP A 243 -24.96 5.57 1.42
C TRP A 243 -24.47 4.12 1.53
N PRO A 244 -23.76 3.73 2.62
CA PRO A 244 -23.23 4.58 3.70
C PRO A 244 -22.15 5.54 3.20
N ILE A 245 -22.01 6.74 3.78
CA ILE A 245 -21.00 7.70 3.27
C ILE A 245 -19.60 7.28 3.74
N ALA A 246 -18.70 7.04 2.79
CA ALA A 246 -17.29 6.80 3.05
C ALA A 246 -16.43 8.02 2.69
N THR A 247 -15.90 8.70 3.70
CA THR A 247 -14.92 9.79 3.54
C THR A 247 -13.51 9.25 3.73
N PHE A 248 -12.71 9.24 2.68
CA PHE A 248 -11.31 8.85 2.75
C PHE A 248 -10.45 10.01 3.24
N VAL A 249 -9.52 9.71 4.16
CA VAL A 249 -8.55 10.65 4.72
C VAL A 249 -7.14 10.17 4.41
N LEU A 250 -6.22 11.13 4.24
CA LEU A 250 -4.83 10.86 3.85
C LEU A 250 -3.87 10.83 5.03
N ASP A 251 -4.18 11.56 6.10
CA ASP A 251 -3.31 11.75 7.26
C ASP A 251 -4.14 12.04 8.53
N LYS A 252 -3.41 12.16 9.66
CA LYS A 252 -3.98 12.47 10.98
C LYS A 252 -4.71 13.80 10.99
N GLN A 253 -4.18 14.85 10.35
CA GLN A 253 -4.79 16.17 10.35
C GLN A 253 -6.17 16.14 9.68
N GLN A 254 -6.27 15.52 8.51
CA GLN A 254 -7.55 15.37 7.81
C GLN A 254 -8.56 14.55 8.63
N LEU A 255 -8.11 13.52 9.35
CA LEU A 255 -8.99 12.76 10.24
C LEU A 255 -9.54 13.62 11.39
N GLU A 256 -8.68 14.41 12.02
CA GLU A 256 -9.07 15.35 13.08
C GLU A 256 -10.05 16.42 12.56
N GLU A 257 -9.80 16.97 11.37
CA GLU A 257 -10.72 17.89 10.70
C GLU A 257 -12.08 17.23 10.44
N GLN A 258 -12.12 15.95 10.02
CA GLN A 258 -13.39 15.23 9.86
C GLN A 258 -14.13 15.04 11.18
N TRP A 259 -13.44 14.77 12.28
CA TRP A 259 -14.06 14.69 13.60
C TRP A 259 -14.63 16.04 14.04
N GLN A 260 -13.91 17.15 13.81
CA GLN A 260 -14.39 18.49 14.12
C GLN A 260 -15.60 18.90 13.29
N LEU A 261 -15.64 18.55 12.00
CA LEU A 261 -16.80 18.85 11.14
C LEU A 261 -18.06 18.10 11.56
N ARG A 262 -17.89 16.99 12.28
CA ARG A 262 -18.99 16.16 12.75
C ARG A 262 -19.39 16.48 14.19
N ALA A 263 -18.46 17.02 15.00
CA ALA A 263 -18.60 17.44 16.41
C ALA A 263 -19.79 18.38 16.64
#